data_AF-A0A359MPZ6-F1
#
_entry.id   AF-A0A359MPZ6-F1
#
_cell.length_a   1.000
_cell.length_b   1.000
_cell.length_c   1.000
_cell.angle_alpha   90.00
_cell.angle_beta   90.00
_cell.angle_gamma   90.00
#
_symmetry.space_group_name_H-M   'P 1'
#
loop_
_entity.id
_entity.type
_entity.pdbx_description
1 polymer ?
#
loop_
_entity_poly.entity_id
_entity_poly.type
_entity_poly.pdbx_seq_one_letter_code
_entity_poly.pdbx_strand_id
1 'polypeptide(L)'
;MKELASNSIAELDYFYSNPSDVDNIGDPYVLKANDGFYYMFCTSADNGYFCWKSADLIYWTDKKMAYKRAKNSWAMTCFWAPEVIESDGVYYMYYTAKNKEGSLRIGVAISSAPDGPYEEALDKPLFDFGYAAIDAHVFIDGDGKKYLYYSRDCSENLQNKIQASEIYGVSLDDNMLSVDGEPVH
;
A
#
# COMPACT_ATOMS: atom_id res chain seq x y z
N MET A 1 -25.63 53.09 7.64
CA MET A 1 -25.68 51.63 7.44
C MET A 1 -24.74 51.30 6.29
N LYS A 2 -23.70 50.50 6.52
CA LYS A 2 -22.85 49.98 5.45
C LYS A 2 -23.35 48.57 5.13
N GLU A 3 -23.74 48.40 3.89
CA GLU A 3 -24.28 47.18 3.31
C GLU A 3 -23.16 46.12 3.29
N LEU A 4 -23.43 44.96 3.90
CA LEU A 4 -22.56 43.80 3.84
C LEU A 4 -22.76 43.14 2.47
N ALA A 5 -21.75 43.17 1.63
CA ALA A 5 -21.74 42.42 0.38
C ALA A 5 -21.88 40.92 0.69
N SER A 6 -22.87 40.29 0.06
CA SER A 6 -23.06 38.85 0.07
C SER A 6 -21.85 38.19 -0.57
N ASN A 7 -21.04 37.48 0.22
CA ASN A 7 -20.05 36.55 -0.34
C ASN A 7 -20.82 35.39 -0.97
N SER A 8 -20.95 35.44 -2.30
CA SER A 8 -21.35 34.29 -3.11
C SER A 8 -20.34 33.18 -2.88
N ILE A 9 -20.80 32.05 -2.38
CA ILE A 9 -20.08 30.78 -2.43
C ILE A 9 -19.82 30.51 -3.91
N ALA A 10 -18.57 30.67 -4.35
CA ALA A 10 -18.20 30.26 -5.70
C ALA A 10 -18.44 28.75 -5.79
N GLU A 11 -19.28 28.32 -6.72
CA GLU A 11 -19.35 26.91 -7.12
C GLU A 11 -17.94 26.52 -7.57
N LEU A 12 -17.26 25.70 -6.78
CA LEU A 12 -16.02 25.07 -7.20
C LEU A 12 -16.42 24.04 -8.26
N ASP A 13 -16.22 24.40 -9.53
CA ASP A 13 -16.34 23.44 -10.60
C ASP A 13 -15.25 22.38 -10.42
N TYR A 14 -15.64 21.18 -9.99
CA TYR A 14 -14.75 20.02 -9.85
C TYR A 14 -14.38 19.45 -11.23
N PHE A 15 -13.62 20.19 -12.01
CA PHE A 15 -13.01 19.69 -13.23
C PHE A 15 -11.69 18.96 -12.88
N TYR A 16 -11.57 17.70 -13.30
CA TYR A 16 -10.32 16.96 -13.25
C TYR A 16 -9.90 16.58 -14.68
N SER A 17 -8.60 16.37 -14.88
CA SER A 17 -8.06 15.81 -16.11
C SER A 17 -7.01 14.77 -15.72
N ASN A 18 -7.04 13.61 -16.37
CA ASN A 18 -6.07 12.56 -16.16
C ASN A 18 -4.99 12.58 -17.26
N PRO A 19 -3.73 12.19 -16.94
CA PRO A 19 -3.23 11.88 -15.60
C PRO A 19 -3.14 13.13 -14.71
N SER A 20 -3.17 12.94 -13.38
CA SER A 20 -2.91 14.01 -12.40
C SER A 20 -1.46 14.51 -12.47
N ASP A 21 -1.14 15.57 -11.73
CA ASP A 21 0.23 16.12 -11.65
C ASP A 21 1.24 15.22 -10.90
N VAL A 22 0.81 14.11 -10.30
CA VAL A 22 1.72 13.12 -9.72
C VAL A 22 2.31 12.24 -10.83
N ASP A 23 3.64 12.29 -10.99
CA ASP A 23 4.37 11.59 -12.05
C ASP A 23 5.45 10.63 -11.51
N ASN A 24 6.03 9.84 -12.42
CA ASN A 24 7.11 8.88 -12.13
C ASN A 24 6.79 7.91 -10.97
N ILE A 25 5.56 7.39 -10.97
CA ILE A 25 5.03 6.43 -10.01
C ILE A 25 4.53 5.16 -10.72
N GLY A 26 4.38 4.08 -9.95
CA GLY A 26 3.62 2.88 -10.31
C GLY A 26 2.68 2.48 -9.19
N ASP A 27 1.70 1.63 -9.49
CA ASP A 27 0.84 0.95 -8.51
C ASP A 27 0.17 1.91 -7.49
N PRO A 28 -0.60 2.91 -7.94
CA PRO A 28 -1.22 3.87 -7.03
C PRO A 28 -2.35 3.22 -6.22
N TYR A 29 -2.20 3.22 -4.89
CA TYR A 29 -3.23 2.85 -3.92
C TYR A 29 -3.69 4.08 -3.15
N VAL A 30 -5.00 4.25 -2.95
CA VAL A 30 -5.57 5.39 -2.21
C VAL A 30 -6.36 4.92 -0.99
N LEU A 31 -5.90 5.32 0.19
CA LEU A 31 -6.61 5.18 1.45
C LEU A 31 -7.46 6.42 1.73
N LYS A 32 -8.74 6.25 2.02
CA LYS A 32 -9.54 7.30 2.69
C LYS A 32 -9.41 7.10 4.20
N ALA A 33 -8.74 8.02 4.90
CA ALA A 33 -8.50 7.88 6.33
C ALA A 33 -9.62 8.52 7.17
N ASN A 34 -9.62 8.20 8.47
CA ASN A 34 -10.63 8.67 9.43
C ASN A 34 -10.59 10.20 9.68
N ASP A 35 -9.53 10.88 9.28
CA ASP A 35 -9.43 12.35 9.31
C ASP A 35 -10.15 13.05 8.14
N GLY A 36 -10.75 12.26 7.23
CA GLY A 36 -11.52 12.76 6.08
C GLY A 36 -10.69 13.03 4.83
N PHE A 37 -9.37 12.82 4.87
CA PHE A 37 -8.49 12.99 3.71
C PHE A 37 -8.20 11.67 2.99
N TYR A 38 -7.73 11.81 1.75
CA TYR A 38 -7.21 10.73 0.92
C TYR A 38 -5.69 10.72 0.96
N TYR A 39 -5.12 9.53 1.02
CA TYR A 39 -3.68 9.29 1.08
C TYR A 39 -3.30 8.30 0.00
N MET A 40 -2.49 8.74 -0.97
CA MET A 40 -2.02 7.91 -2.06
C MET A 40 -0.62 7.40 -1.78
N PHE A 41 -0.41 6.10 -1.98
CA PHE A 41 0.88 5.40 -1.89
C PHE A 41 1.15 4.75 -3.23
N CYS A 42 2.41 4.77 -3.65
CA CYS A 42 2.83 4.28 -4.95
C CYS A 42 4.21 3.63 -4.86
N THR A 43 4.52 2.75 -5.81
CA THR A 43 5.92 2.46 -6.19
C THR A 43 6.59 3.77 -6.60
N SER A 44 7.51 4.29 -5.78
CA SER A 44 7.91 5.70 -5.87
C SER A 44 9.32 6.04 -5.38
N ALA A 45 10.03 5.12 -4.70
CA ALA A 45 11.42 5.34 -4.28
C ALA A 45 12.23 4.02 -4.25
N ASP A 46 13.55 4.12 -4.42
CA ASP A 46 14.45 2.96 -4.45
C ASP A 46 14.52 2.19 -3.12
N ASN A 47 14.17 2.83 -2.00
CA ASN A 47 14.34 2.30 -0.65
C ASN A 47 13.12 2.54 0.27
N GLY A 48 11.94 2.72 -0.33
CA GLY A 48 10.70 2.88 0.41
C GLY A 48 9.60 3.53 -0.43
N TYR A 49 8.72 4.29 0.22
CA TYR A 49 7.51 4.83 -0.39
C TYR A 49 7.25 6.27 0.01
N PHE A 50 6.93 7.09 -0.98
CA PHE A 50 6.32 8.38 -0.76
C PHE A 50 4.80 8.26 -0.58
N CYS A 51 4.21 9.26 0.07
CA CYS A 51 2.78 9.45 0.22
C CYS A 51 2.39 10.86 -0.24
N TRP A 52 1.22 10.96 -0.88
CA TRP A 52 0.57 12.21 -1.25
C TRP A 52 -0.77 12.30 -0.53
N LYS A 53 -1.15 13.50 -0.09
CA LYS A 53 -2.42 13.74 0.59
C LYS A 53 -3.34 14.56 -0.30
N SER A 54 -4.64 14.30 -0.27
CA SER A 54 -5.66 15.09 -0.98
C SER A 54 -6.93 15.23 -0.16
N ALA A 55 -7.63 16.35 -0.32
CA ALA A 55 -8.97 16.54 0.23
C ALA A 55 -10.09 16.11 -0.74
N ASP A 56 -9.78 15.99 -2.03
CA ASP A 56 -10.78 15.93 -3.10
C ASP A 56 -10.46 14.93 -4.23
N LEU A 57 -9.35 14.20 -4.13
CA LEU A 57 -8.80 13.27 -5.14
C LEU A 57 -8.32 13.94 -6.44
N ILE A 58 -8.40 15.27 -6.54
CA ILE A 58 -7.99 16.03 -7.72
C ILE A 58 -6.63 16.67 -7.47
N TYR A 59 -6.51 17.42 -6.38
CA TYR A 59 -5.29 18.12 -6.02
C TYR A 59 -4.56 17.38 -4.91
N TRP A 60 -3.29 17.09 -5.15
CA TRP A 60 -2.43 16.35 -4.23
C TRP A 60 -1.35 17.27 -3.65
N THR A 61 -1.00 17.07 -2.38
CA THR A 61 0.12 17.77 -1.75
C THR A 61 1.46 17.35 -2.35
N ASP A 62 2.54 18.05 -2.01
CA ASP A 62 3.89 17.54 -2.25
C ASP A 62 4.10 16.17 -1.58
N LYS A 63 5.01 15.38 -2.17
CA LYS A 63 5.34 14.04 -1.70
C LYS A 63 6.04 14.07 -0.33
N LYS A 64 5.56 13.25 0.62
CA LYS A 64 6.18 13.01 1.94
C LYS A 64 6.75 11.60 1.98
N MET A 65 7.94 11.41 2.54
CA MET A 65 8.50 10.06 2.76
C MET A 65 7.69 9.36 3.87
N ALA A 66 6.87 8.37 3.50
CA ALA A 66 6.02 7.64 4.43
C ALA A 66 6.74 6.43 5.02
N TYR A 67 7.46 5.68 4.20
CA TYR A 67 8.25 4.53 4.63
C TYR A 67 9.65 4.62 4.05
N LYS A 68 10.66 4.31 4.85
CA LYS A 68 12.05 4.17 4.40
C LYS A 68 12.68 3.01 5.15
N ARG A 69 13.26 2.06 4.43
CA ARG A 69 13.87 0.88 5.06
C ARG A 69 14.94 1.27 6.08
N ALA A 70 15.00 0.51 7.18
CA ALA A 70 16.09 0.62 8.15
C ALA A 70 17.40 0.03 7.60
N LYS A 71 18.53 0.38 8.22
CA LYS A 71 19.85 -0.15 7.82
C LYS A 71 19.94 -1.68 7.94
N ASN A 72 19.26 -2.25 8.94
CA ASN A 72 19.20 -3.67 9.26
C ASN A 72 17.96 -4.38 8.68
N SER A 73 17.19 -3.70 7.81
CA SER A 73 16.00 -4.26 7.16
C SER A 73 16.31 -5.58 6.45
N TRP A 74 15.33 -6.48 6.42
CA TRP A 74 15.37 -7.67 5.57
C TRP A 74 15.09 -7.34 4.10
N ALA A 75 14.36 -6.23 3.85
CA ALA A 75 13.98 -5.74 2.54
C ALA A 75 15.13 -4.95 1.89
N MET A 76 15.60 -5.43 0.73
CA MET A 76 16.82 -4.94 0.09
C MET A 76 16.55 -3.98 -1.07
N THR A 77 15.68 -4.35 -2.01
CA THR A 77 15.41 -3.53 -3.20
C THR A 77 14.00 -3.83 -3.70
N CYS A 78 13.61 -3.30 -4.86
CA CYS A 78 12.32 -3.61 -5.50
C CYS A 78 11.12 -3.30 -4.59
N PHE A 79 11.15 -2.12 -3.97
CA PHE A 79 10.06 -1.62 -3.12
C PHE A 79 8.87 -1.27 -4.02
N TRP A 80 7.88 -2.16 -4.08
CA TRP A 80 6.76 -2.07 -5.03
C TRP A 80 5.38 -2.21 -4.36
N ALA A 81 4.39 -1.63 -5.02
CA ALA A 81 2.94 -1.78 -4.78
C ALA A 81 2.55 -1.72 -3.29
N PRO A 82 2.81 -0.60 -2.59
CA PRO A 82 2.37 -0.44 -1.22
C PRO A 82 0.85 -0.24 -1.13
N GLU A 83 0.17 -1.02 -0.31
CA GLU A 83 -1.22 -0.79 0.08
C GLU A 83 -1.32 -0.56 1.59
N VAL A 84 -2.22 0.33 2.02
CA VAL A 84 -2.38 0.69 3.43
C VAL A 84 -3.82 0.48 3.88
N ILE A 85 -4.00 -0.29 4.95
CA ILE A 85 -5.29 -0.46 5.63
C ILE A 85 -5.19 0.00 7.09
N GLU A 86 -6.28 0.55 7.61
CA GLU A 86 -6.40 0.92 9.02
C GLU A 86 -7.17 -0.16 9.78
N SER A 87 -6.66 -0.55 10.95
CA SER A 87 -7.35 -1.44 11.90
C SER A 87 -6.98 -1.02 13.32
N ASP A 88 -7.99 -0.79 14.16
CA ASP A 88 -7.85 -0.44 15.58
C ASP A 88 -6.91 0.76 15.86
N GLY A 89 -6.94 1.77 15.00
CA GLY A 89 -6.14 2.99 15.09
C GLY A 89 -4.70 2.83 14.58
N VAL A 90 -4.36 1.66 14.03
CA VAL A 90 -3.04 1.36 13.46
C VAL A 90 -3.16 1.24 11.94
N TYR A 91 -2.24 1.88 11.22
CA TYR A 91 -2.13 1.78 9.77
C TYR A 91 -1.11 0.71 9.41
N TYR A 92 -1.51 -0.27 8.63
CA TYR A 92 -0.70 -1.39 8.16
C TYR A 92 -0.42 -1.20 6.67
N MET A 93 0.85 -0.97 6.34
CA MET A 93 1.35 -0.91 4.96
C MET A 93 1.88 -2.28 4.56
N TYR A 94 1.16 -2.97 3.66
CA TYR A 94 1.64 -4.18 3.00
C TYR A 94 2.38 -3.78 1.74
N TYR A 95 3.52 -4.41 1.48
CA TYR A 95 4.37 -4.02 0.37
C TYR A 95 5.21 -5.17 -0.16
N THR A 96 5.69 -5.03 -1.39
CA THR A 96 6.64 -5.96 -1.99
C THR A 96 8.06 -5.46 -1.81
N ALA A 97 8.99 -6.34 -1.45
CA ALA A 97 10.42 -6.07 -1.54
C ALA A 97 11.21 -7.35 -1.82
N LYS A 98 12.38 -7.19 -2.46
CA LYS A 98 13.34 -8.28 -2.65
C LYS A 98 14.13 -8.51 -1.36
N ASN A 99 14.20 -9.75 -0.89
CA ASN A 99 14.99 -10.13 0.28
C ASN A 99 16.49 -10.29 -0.07
N LYS A 100 17.31 -10.68 0.92
CA LYS A 100 18.76 -10.87 0.75
C LYS A 100 19.11 -12.02 -0.20
N GLU A 101 18.22 -13.00 -0.29
CA GLU A 101 18.32 -14.17 -1.16
C GLU A 101 17.95 -13.85 -2.62
N GLY A 102 17.45 -12.63 -2.89
CA GLY A 102 17.14 -12.14 -4.22
C GLY A 102 15.73 -12.42 -4.71
N SER A 103 14.86 -12.95 -3.85
CA SER A 103 13.47 -13.30 -4.16
C SER A 103 12.49 -12.26 -3.64
N LEU A 104 11.39 -12.02 -4.36
CA LEU A 104 10.38 -11.05 -3.99
C LEU A 104 9.48 -11.59 -2.87
N ARG A 105 9.22 -10.78 -1.86
CA ARG A 105 8.47 -11.15 -0.66
C ARG A 105 7.55 -10.01 -0.26
N ILE A 106 6.48 -10.37 0.45
CA ILE A 106 5.56 -9.41 1.03
C ILE A 106 6.02 -9.07 2.45
N GLY A 107 6.11 -7.77 2.73
CA GLY A 107 6.36 -7.18 4.03
C GLY A 107 5.13 -6.51 4.61
N VAL A 108 5.23 -6.18 5.89
CA VAL A 108 4.27 -5.32 6.59
C VAL A 108 5.02 -4.31 7.46
N ALA A 109 4.66 -3.04 7.33
CA ALA A 109 5.11 -1.95 8.17
C ALA A 109 3.91 -1.26 8.82
N ILE A 110 4.08 -0.68 10.00
CA ILE A 110 2.99 -0.07 10.77
C ILE A 110 3.27 1.39 11.09
N SER A 111 2.20 2.17 11.22
CA SER A 111 2.24 3.54 11.72
C SER A 111 1.02 3.88 12.56
N SER A 112 1.15 4.92 13.38
CA SER A 112 0.02 5.55 14.09
C SER A 112 -0.61 6.70 13.29
N ALA A 113 -0.07 7.03 12.11
CA ALA A 113 -0.57 8.08 11.24
C ALA A 113 -0.71 7.55 9.81
N PRO A 114 -1.72 8.01 9.05
CA PRO A 114 -1.95 7.54 7.69
C PRO A 114 -0.76 7.80 6.77
N ASP A 115 -0.08 8.95 6.91
CA ASP A 115 1.07 9.33 6.07
C ASP A 115 2.44 8.99 6.69
N GLY A 116 2.47 8.09 7.68
CA GLY A 116 3.68 7.63 8.32
C GLY A 116 4.29 8.61 9.34
N PRO A 117 5.52 8.35 9.82
CA PRO A 117 6.44 7.33 9.31
C PRO A 117 5.97 5.90 9.63
N TYR A 118 6.17 4.99 8.68
CA TYR A 118 5.94 3.56 8.84
C TYR A 118 7.25 2.87 9.23
N GLU A 119 7.15 1.93 10.17
CA GLU A 119 8.25 1.09 10.65
C GLU A 119 7.95 -0.38 10.38
N GLU A 120 8.94 -1.16 9.96
CA GLU A 120 8.76 -2.59 9.70
C GLU A 120 8.25 -3.28 10.97
N ALA A 121 7.10 -3.95 10.88
CA ALA A 121 6.52 -4.64 12.03
C ALA A 121 7.23 -5.96 12.33
N LEU A 122 7.95 -6.50 11.34
CA LEU A 122 8.66 -7.78 11.39
C LEU A 122 10.08 -7.61 10.84
N ASP A 123 11.02 -8.39 11.38
CA ASP A 123 12.40 -8.49 10.89
C ASP A 123 12.57 -9.52 9.75
N LYS A 124 11.45 -9.95 9.16
CA LYS A 124 11.32 -10.95 8.10
C LYS A 124 10.07 -10.65 7.24
N PRO A 125 9.93 -11.30 6.07
CA PRO A 125 8.68 -11.30 5.32
C PRO A 125 7.46 -11.71 6.17
N LEU A 126 6.28 -11.25 5.77
CA LEU A 126 4.99 -11.64 6.38
C LEU A 126 4.80 -13.15 6.36
N PHE A 127 5.17 -13.80 5.24
CA PHE A 127 5.20 -15.24 5.07
C PHE A 127 6.31 -15.64 4.09
N ASP A 128 6.65 -16.94 4.05
CA ASP A 128 7.49 -17.52 3.01
C ASP A 128 6.96 -18.91 2.60
N PHE A 129 6.28 -18.95 1.45
CA PHE A 129 5.76 -20.20 0.86
C PHE A 129 6.73 -20.81 -0.17
N GLY A 130 7.98 -20.35 -0.21
CA GLY A 130 9.03 -20.89 -1.08
C GLY A 130 9.01 -20.38 -2.53
N TYR A 131 8.30 -19.28 -2.80
CA TYR A 131 8.24 -18.64 -4.12
C TYR A 131 8.12 -17.12 -4.00
N ALA A 132 8.48 -16.39 -5.06
CA ALA A 132 8.25 -14.96 -5.18
C ALA A 132 6.77 -14.58 -5.06
N ALA A 133 6.48 -13.61 -4.19
CA ALA A 133 5.14 -13.07 -3.97
C ALA A 133 5.18 -11.53 -4.01
N ILE A 134 4.21 -10.93 -4.70
CA ILE A 134 4.08 -9.48 -4.90
C ILE A 134 2.62 -9.01 -4.74
N ASP A 135 2.42 -7.69 -4.76
CA ASP A 135 1.12 -7.02 -4.93
C ASP A 135 0.07 -7.48 -3.90
N ALA A 136 0.41 -7.32 -2.62
CA ALA A 136 -0.45 -7.67 -1.50
C ALA A 136 -1.68 -6.75 -1.41
N HIS A 137 -2.86 -7.34 -1.23
CA HIS A 137 -4.12 -6.64 -1.00
C HIS A 137 -4.85 -7.27 0.18
N VAL A 138 -5.21 -6.46 1.18
CA VAL A 138 -5.98 -6.94 2.34
C VAL A 138 -7.45 -6.62 2.17
N PHE A 139 -8.28 -7.64 2.36
CA PHE A 139 -9.72 -7.53 2.42
C PHE A 139 -10.23 -7.93 3.82
N ILE A 140 -11.05 -7.07 4.42
CA ILE A 140 -11.75 -7.36 5.67
C ILE A 140 -13.23 -7.53 5.33
N ASP A 141 -13.75 -8.74 5.54
CA ASP A 141 -15.15 -9.06 5.27
C ASP A 141 -16.08 -8.46 6.33
N GLY A 142 -17.38 -8.37 6.03
CA GLY A 142 -18.39 -7.82 6.92
C GLY A 142 -18.60 -8.62 8.22
N ASP A 143 -18.09 -9.84 8.31
CA ASP A 143 -18.06 -10.65 9.54
C ASP A 143 -16.76 -10.48 10.35
N GLY A 144 -15.85 -9.61 9.90
CA GLY A 144 -14.57 -9.31 10.54
C GLY A 144 -13.41 -10.22 10.15
N LYS A 145 -13.65 -11.28 9.35
CA LYS A 145 -12.56 -12.11 8.83
C LYS A 145 -11.66 -11.31 7.89
N LYS A 146 -10.36 -11.50 8.02
CA LYS A 146 -9.35 -10.85 7.18
C LYS A 146 -8.77 -11.86 6.20
N TYR A 147 -8.55 -11.39 4.99
CA TYR A 147 -7.96 -12.15 3.90
C TYR A 147 -6.85 -11.33 3.27
N LEU A 148 -5.77 -12.00 2.90
CA LEU A 148 -4.70 -11.43 2.10
C LEU A 148 -4.75 -12.06 0.71
N TYR A 149 -4.94 -11.22 -0.30
CA TYR A 149 -4.73 -11.57 -1.70
C TYR A 149 -3.33 -11.14 -2.12
N TYR A 150 -2.68 -11.92 -2.97
CA TYR A 150 -1.37 -11.59 -3.52
C TYR A 150 -1.12 -12.31 -4.84
N SER A 151 -0.14 -11.85 -5.60
CA SER A 151 0.31 -12.49 -6.83
C SER A 151 1.53 -13.37 -6.55
N ARG A 152 1.47 -14.64 -6.91
CA ARG A 152 2.65 -15.50 -7.09
C ARG A 152 3.31 -15.07 -8.39
N ASP A 153 4.50 -14.48 -8.27
CA ASP A 153 5.11 -13.74 -9.36
C ASP A 153 5.70 -14.64 -10.45
N CYS A 154 5.53 -14.21 -11.70
CA CYS A 154 5.98 -14.91 -12.90
C CYS A 154 7.50 -15.10 -12.98
N SER A 155 8.31 -14.29 -12.27
CA SER A 155 9.77 -14.42 -12.28
C SER A 155 10.26 -15.76 -11.71
N GLU A 156 9.48 -16.35 -10.81
CA GLU A 156 9.77 -17.67 -10.19
C GLU A 156 8.66 -18.71 -10.44
N ASN A 157 7.62 -18.36 -11.20
CA ASN A 157 6.50 -19.24 -11.51
C ASN A 157 6.51 -19.69 -12.99
N LEU A 158 7.33 -20.70 -13.29
CA LEU A 158 7.39 -21.33 -14.61
C LEU A 158 6.47 -22.56 -14.67
N GLN A 159 5.40 -22.48 -15.45
CA GLN A 159 4.45 -23.56 -15.66
C GLN A 159 4.32 -23.89 -17.14
N ASN A 160 4.56 -25.15 -17.51
CA ASN A 160 4.47 -25.59 -18.92
C ASN A 160 5.26 -24.69 -19.90
N LYS A 161 6.42 -24.19 -19.47
CA LYS A 161 7.31 -23.26 -20.21
C LYS A 161 6.76 -21.83 -20.38
N ILE A 162 5.72 -21.46 -19.62
CA ILE A 162 5.16 -20.11 -19.56
C ILE A 162 5.45 -19.54 -18.18
N GLN A 163 6.00 -18.33 -18.14
CA GLN A 163 6.06 -17.54 -16.91
C GLN A 163 4.71 -16.88 -16.70
N ALA A 164 4.04 -17.19 -15.59
CA ALA A 164 2.68 -16.72 -15.32
C ALA A 164 2.57 -16.18 -13.90
N SER A 165 1.91 -15.03 -13.76
CA SER A 165 1.49 -14.52 -12.47
C SER A 165 0.11 -15.06 -12.13
N GLU A 166 -0.09 -15.43 -10.87
CA GLU A 166 -1.25 -16.16 -10.38
C GLU A 166 -1.71 -15.54 -9.07
N ILE A 167 -3.01 -15.21 -8.93
CA ILE A 167 -3.54 -14.58 -7.72
C ILE A 167 -3.96 -15.63 -6.71
N TYR A 168 -3.37 -15.59 -5.53
CA TYR A 168 -3.73 -16.44 -4.40
C TYR A 168 -4.46 -15.62 -3.34
N GLY A 169 -5.28 -16.29 -2.53
CA GLY A 169 -5.86 -15.79 -1.29
C GLY A 169 -5.48 -16.69 -0.11
N VAL A 170 -5.23 -16.08 1.04
CA VAL A 170 -4.97 -16.78 2.31
C VAL A 170 -5.65 -16.04 3.46
N SER A 171 -6.06 -16.74 4.51
CA SER A 171 -6.60 -16.06 5.70
C SER A 171 -5.48 -15.25 6.37
N LEU A 172 -5.81 -14.06 6.82
CA LEU A 172 -4.91 -13.20 7.59
C LEU A 172 -5.34 -13.24 9.06
N ASP A 173 -4.37 -13.41 9.96
CA ASP A 173 -4.64 -13.42 11.39
C ASP A 173 -5.17 -12.08 11.87
N ASP A 174 -5.91 -12.11 12.98
CA ASP A 174 -6.50 -10.90 13.56
C ASP A 174 -5.48 -9.82 13.93
N ASN A 175 -4.24 -10.22 14.22
CA ASN A 175 -3.13 -9.33 14.52
C ASN A 175 -2.60 -8.57 13.28
N MET A 176 -3.05 -8.91 12.07
CA MET A 176 -2.63 -8.33 10.78
C MET A 176 -1.15 -8.60 10.41
N LEU A 177 -0.44 -9.45 11.16
CA LEU A 177 1.01 -9.67 11.09
C LEU A 177 1.40 -11.13 10.81
N SER A 178 0.43 -12.01 10.55
CA SER A 178 0.65 -13.39 10.14
C SER A 178 -0.53 -13.91 9.32
N VAL A 179 -0.31 -15.01 8.59
CA VAL A 179 -1.33 -15.71 7.80
C VAL A 179 -1.70 -17.03 8.46
N ASP A 180 -2.95 -17.45 8.30
CA ASP A 180 -3.48 -18.72 8.83
C ASP A 180 -3.93 -19.64 7.69
N GLY A 181 -3.41 -20.87 7.70
CA GLY A 181 -3.72 -21.91 6.72
C GLY A 181 -2.91 -21.84 5.42
N GLU A 182 -3.40 -22.57 4.43
CA GLU A 182 -2.77 -22.72 3.12
C GLU A 182 -3.39 -21.77 2.08
N PRO A 183 -2.59 -21.15 1.20
CA PRO A 183 -3.10 -20.32 0.11
C PRO A 183 -3.94 -21.10 -0.92
N VAL A 184 -4.92 -20.41 -1.50
CA VAL A 184 -5.83 -20.94 -2.54
C VAL A 184 -5.78 -20.05 -3.79
N HIS A 185 -5.78 -20.64 -4.99
CA HIS A 185 -5.77 -19.97 -6.30
C HIS A 185 -6.87 -20.52 -7.21
#